data_AF-K6UT64-F1
#
_entry.id   AF-K6UT64-F1
#
_cell.length_a   1.000
_cell.length_b   1.000
_cell.length_c   1.000
_cell.angle_alpha   90.00
_cell.angle_beta   90.00
_cell.angle_gamma   90.00
#
_symmetry.space_group_name_H-M   'P 1'
#
loop_
_entity.id
_entity.type
_entity.pdbx_description
1 polymer ?
#
loop_
_entity_poly.entity_id
_entity_poly.type
_entity_poly.pdbx_seq_one_letter_code
_entity_poly.pdbx_strand_id
1 'polypeptide(L)'
;MNKYILSKERRSEIESIFNEFDKNKNGLDGKQLIYLLKSIGIYLNKDESAALLDECRIHGNLNLNNFYAIMQEFYYDENIGKLLLTSLQAHTRESAKTITIAKLKNLLMTLGKRLQKKETKKIHSNTGTGVRLTEDEVDAFLNVEFNANKNKDISFDDFIYK
;
A
#
# COMPACT_ATOMS: atom_id res chain seq x y z
N MET A 1 -24.19 -0.38 -4.83
CA MET A 1 -23.14 0.57 -4.39
C MET A 1 -22.23 0.84 -5.57
N ASN A 2 -21.86 2.09 -5.82
CA ASN A 2 -20.90 2.43 -6.88
C ASN A 2 -19.53 1.91 -6.43
N LYS A 3 -19.02 0.88 -7.11
CA LYS A 3 -17.77 0.15 -6.76
C LYS A 3 -16.52 1.02 -6.72
N TYR A 4 -16.60 2.21 -7.31
CA TYR A 4 -15.52 3.19 -7.33
C TYR A 4 -15.58 4.14 -6.14
N ILE A 5 -16.55 4.06 -5.22
CA ILE A 5 -16.61 5.00 -4.09
C ILE A 5 -15.66 4.53 -2.98
N LEU A 6 -14.70 5.40 -2.61
CA LEU A 6 -13.85 5.21 -1.43
C LEU A 6 -14.71 5.21 -0.16
N SER A 7 -14.58 4.17 0.66
CA SER A 7 -15.19 4.10 2.00
C SER A 7 -14.67 5.22 2.91
N LYS A 8 -15.35 5.45 4.04
CA LYS A 8 -14.94 6.49 5.00
C LYS A 8 -13.57 6.17 5.60
N GLU A 9 -13.34 4.90 5.91
CA GLU A 9 -12.08 4.36 6.41
C GLU A 9 -10.97 4.58 5.39
N ARG A 10 -11.24 4.25 4.12
CA ARG A 10 -10.26 4.43 3.03
C ARG A 10 -9.93 5.90 2.80
N ARG A 11 -10.92 6.79 2.86
CA ARG A 11 -10.68 8.24 2.78
C ARG A 11 -9.79 8.72 3.91
N SER A 12 -10.05 8.28 5.15
CA SER A 12 -9.22 8.63 6.31
C SER A 12 -7.77 8.15 6.17
N GLU A 13 -7.56 6.95 5.65
CA GLU A 13 -6.22 6.41 5.37
C GLU A 13 -5.48 7.23 4.31
N ILE A 14 -6.16 7.50 3.18
CA ILE A 14 -5.63 8.32 2.08
C ILE A 14 -5.25 9.72 2.56
N GLU A 15 -6.08 10.33 3.40
CA GLU A 15 -5.81 11.64 4.00
C GLU A 15 -4.57 11.61 4.90
N SER A 16 -4.45 10.58 5.75
CA SER A 16 -3.28 10.41 6.61
C SER A 16 -2.00 10.31 5.79
N ILE A 17 -2.00 9.46 4.74
CA ILE A 17 -0.84 9.29 3.85
C ILE A 17 -0.52 10.61 3.14
N PHE A 18 -1.51 11.31 2.60
CA PHE A 18 -1.28 12.59 1.92
C PHE A 18 -0.64 13.63 2.85
N ASN A 19 -1.14 13.73 4.08
CA ASN A 19 -0.66 14.69 5.08
C ASN A 19 0.80 14.40 5.54
N GLU A 20 1.27 13.16 5.45
CA GLU A 20 2.68 12.84 5.72
C GLU A 20 3.63 13.49 4.70
N PHE A 21 3.17 13.66 3.46
CA PHE A 21 3.93 14.29 2.38
C PHE A 21 3.69 15.79 2.28
N ASP A 22 2.46 16.27 2.53
CA ASP A 22 2.08 17.69 2.43
C ASP A 22 2.21 18.43 3.78
N LYS A 23 3.42 18.39 4.36
CA LYS A 23 3.68 18.99 5.70
C LYS A 23 3.40 20.49 5.76
N ASN A 24 3.56 21.18 4.64
CA ASN A 24 3.38 22.63 4.54
C ASN A 24 1.96 23.03 4.11
N LYS A 25 1.07 22.06 3.87
CA LYS A 25 -0.32 22.27 3.42
C LYS A 25 -0.41 23.12 2.16
N ASN A 26 0.52 22.93 1.24
CA ASN A 26 0.58 23.63 -0.05
C ASN A 26 0.36 22.69 -1.25
N GLY A 27 -0.10 21.46 -1.00
CA GLY A 27 -0.28 20.43 -1.99
C GLY A 27 1.04 19.80 -2.42
N LEU A 28 0.93 18.68 -3.15
CA LEU A 28 2.07 17.93 -3.63
C LEU A 28 2.44 18.31 -5.06
N ASP A 29 3.72 18.52 -5.31
CA ASP A 29 4.23 18.58 -6.67
C ASP A 29 4.20 17.19 -7.34
N GLY A 30 4.31 17.15 -8.67
CA GLY A 30 4.20 15.88 -9.41
C GLY A 30 5.28 14.85 -9.05
N LYS A 31 6.49 15.28 -8.62
CA LYS A 31 7.54 14.35 -8.19
C LYS A 31 7.22 13.75 -6.83
N GLN A 32 6.74 14.58 -5.89
CA GLN A 32 6.26 14.14 -4.58
C GLN A 32 5.11 13.15 -4.74
N LEU A 33 4.16 13.44 -5.64
CA LEU A 33 3.04 12.55 -5.89
C LEU A 33 3.47 11.21 -6.51
N ILE A 34 4.36 11.19 -7.50
CA ILE A 34 4.91 9.93 -8.05
C ILE A 34 5.62 9.12 -6.96
N TYR A 35 6.33 9.81 -6.06
CA TYR A 35 6.98 9.13 -4.94
C TYR A 35 5.95 8.52 -3.98
N LEU A 36 4.91 9.28 -3.62
CA LEU A 36 3.82 8.83 -2.75
C LEU A 36 3.10 7.62 -3.35
N LEU A 37 2.70 7.68 -4.62
CA LEU A 37 2.04 6.55 -5.30
C LEU A 37 2.93 5.29 -5.24
N LYS A 38 4.23 5.44 -5.46
CA LYS A 38 5.18 4.32 -5.35
C LYS A 38 5.32 3.79 -3.92
N SER A 39 5.23 4.64 -2.88
CA SER A 39 5.33 4.18 -1.49
C SER A 39 4.13 3.34 -1.07
N ILE A 40 2.96 3.56 -1.68
CA ILE A 40 1.74 2.77 -1.43
C ILE A 40 1.53 1.65 -2.46
N GLY A 41 2.56 1.35 -3.27
CA GLY A 41 2.55 0.21 -4.19
C GLY A 41 1.93 0.46 -5.55
N ILE A 42 1.58 1.70 -5.88
CA ILE A 42 1.10 2.11 -7.21
C ILE A 42 2.29 2.54 -8.07
N TYR A 43 2.58 1.77 -9.11
CA TYR A 43 3.72 2.01 -10.00
C TYR A 43 3.23 2.48 -11.37
N LEU A 44 3.30 3.79 -11.60
CA LEU A 44 3.02 4.38 -12.91
C LEU A 44 4.11 3.98 -13.92
N ASN A 45 3.69 3.71 -15.15
CA ASN A 45 4.59 3.55 -16.28
C ASN A 45 5.18 4.91 -16.71
N LYS A 46 6.05 4.90 -17.73
CA LYS A 46 6.77 6.10 -18.17
C LYS A 46 5.83 7.19 -18.67
N ASP A 47 4.82 6.81 -19.44
CA ASP A 47 3.89 7.73 -20.09
C ASP A 47 2.89 8.29 -19.07
N GLU A 48 2.38 7.45 -18.17
CA GLU A 48 1.54 7.87 -17.03
C GLU A 48 2.28 8.85 -16.11
N SER A 49 3.55 8.56 -15.80
CA SER A 49 4.39 9.45 -15.00
C SER A 49 4.62 10.79 -15.70
N ALA A 50 4.86 10.78 -17.01
CA ALA A 50 5.08 11.99 -17.79
C ALA A 50 3.81 12.85 -17.87
N ALA A 51 2.65 12.22 -18.10
CA ALA A 51 1.36 12.90 -18.10
C ALA A 51 1.07 13.57 -16.76
N LEU A 52 1.26 12.85 -15.64
CA LEU A 52 1.05 13.41 -14.31
C LEU A 52 2.01 14.58 -14.01
N LEU A 53 3.27 14.49 -14.43
CA LEU A 53 4.21 15.61 -14.29
C LEU A 53 3.81 16.83 -15.11
N ASP A 54 3.27 16.63 -16.31
CA ASP A 54 2.82 17.73 -17.17
C ASP A 54 1.56 18.40 -16.61
N GLU A 55 0.60 17.62 -16.11
CA GLU A 55 -0.58 18.13 -15.41
C GLU A 55 -0.19 19.02 -14.21
N CYS A 56 0.73 18.56 -13.35
CA CYS A 56 1.24 19.39 -12.25
C CYS A 56 1.99 20.63 -12.73
N ARG A 57 2.69 20.56 -13.87
CA ARG A 57 3.41 21.71 -14.45
C ARG A 57 2.44 22.79 -14.93
N ILE A 58 1.28 22.39 -15.49
CA ILE A 58 0.27 23.30 -16.03
C ILE A 58 -0.64 23.85 -14.91
N HIS A 59 -1.06 22.99 -13.98
CA HIS A 59 -2.10 23.31 -12.99
C HIS A 59 -1.56 23.56 -11.58
N GLY A 60 -0.25 23.35 -11.35
CA GLY A 60 0.38 23.53 -10.06
C GLY A 60 0.24 22.30 -9.15
N ASN A 61 0.42 22.52 -7.84
CA ASN A 61 0.41 21.46 -6.84
C ASN A 61 -0.97 20.81 -6.71
N LEU A 62 -0.99 19.48 -6.57
CA LEU A 62 -2.21 18.71 -6.38
C LEU A 62 -2.61 18.71 -4.91
N ASN A 63 -3.87 19.05 -4.65
CA ASN A 63 -4.43 19.02 -3.30
C ASN A 63 -5.06 17.65 -3.00
N LEU A 64 -5.54 17.49 -1.75
CA LEU A 64 -6.14 16.25 -1.28
C LEU A 64 -7.36 15.80 -2.12
N ASN A 65 -8.17 16.73 -2.64
CA ASN A 65 -9.31 16.37 -3.49
C ASN A 65 -8.86 15.79 -4.84
N ASN A 66 -7.80 16.35 -5.44
CA ASN A 66 -7.22 15.76 -6.64
C ASN A 66 -6.63 14.38 -6.34
N PHE A 67 -5.99 14.24 -5.18
CA PHE A 67 -5.44 12.96 -4.75
C PHE A 67 -6.53 11.90 -4.54
N TYR A 68 -7.68 12.26 -3.95
CA TYR A 68 -8.82 11.35 -3.85
C TYR A 68 -9.29 10.85 -5.21
N ALA A 69 -9.35 11.72 -6.23
CA ALA A 69 -9.74 11.32 -7.58
C ALA A 69 -8.77 10.30 -8.19
N ILE A 70 -7.46 10.49 -7.99
CA ILE A 70 -6.45 9.52 -8.43
C ILE A 70 -6.61 8.20 -7.67
N MET A 71 -6.74 8.25 -6.35
CA MET A 71 -6.89 7.06 -5.51
C MET A 71 -8.16 6.28 -5.79
N GLN A 72 -9.20 6.94 -6.30
CA GLN A 72 -10.44 6.30 -6.72
C GLN A 72 -10.23 5.28 -7.85
N GLU A 73 -9.23 5.50 -8.72
CA GLU A 73 -8.91 4.61 -9.85
C GLU A 73 -8.05 3.41 -9.44
N PHE A 74 -7.26 3.54 -8.36
CA PHE A 74 -6.23 2.55 -8.01
C PHE A 74 -6.43 1.87 -6.64
N TYR A 75 -7.06 2.55 -5.68
CA TYR A 75 -7.02 2.20 -4.26
C TYR A 75 -8.43 2.08 -3.64
N TYR A 76 -9.31 1.39 -4.36
CA TYR A 76 -10.62 0.97 -3.87
C TYR A 76 -10.60 -0.52 -3.49
N ASP A 77 -11.51 -0.91 -2.60
CA ASP A 77 -11.44 -2.21 -1.90
C ASP A 77 -11.42 -3.42 -2.85
N GLU A 78 -12.21 -3.41 -3.93
CA GLU A 78 -12.24 -4.49 -4.91
C GLU A 78 -10.90 -4.64 -5.65
N ASN A 79 -10.24 -3.55 -6.03
CA ASN A 79 -8.94 -3.61 -6.69
C ASN A 79 -7.84 -4.07 -5.73
N ILE A 80 -7.85 -3.55 -4.49
CA ILE A 80 -6.92 -3.97 -3.44
C ILE A 80 -7.06 -5.48 -3.20
N GLY A 81 -8.28 -5.99 -3.08
CA GLY A 81 -8.53 -7.42 -2.92
C GLY A 81 -8.01 -8.27 -4.09
N LYS A 82 -8.23 -7.83 -5.34
CA LYS A 82 -7.69 -8.49 -6.54
C LYS A 82 -6.16 -8.52 -6.56
N LEU A 83 -5.50 -7.42 -6.19
CA LEU A 83 -4.05 -7.31 -6.14
C LEU A 83 -3.45 -8.20 -5.04
N LEU A 84 -4.09 -8.25 -3.87
CA LEU A 84 -3.70 -9.13 -2.77
C LEU A 84 -3.85 -10.60 -3.16
N LEU A 85 -4.98 -10.98 -3.76
CA LEU A 85 -5.22 -12.34 -4.24
C LEU A 85 -4.15 -12.79 -5.24
N THR A 86 -3.91 -11.97 -6.26
CA THR A 86 -2.90 -12.24 -7.30
C THR A 86 -1.51 -12.41 -6.68
N SER A 87 -1.17 -11.55 -5.71
CA SER A 87 0.12 -11.62 -5.01
C SER A 87 0.26 -12.87 -4.15
N LEU A 88 -0.77 -13.27 -3.42
CA LEU A 88 -0.77 -14.49 -2.61
C LEU A 88 -0.63 -15.75 -3.47
N GLN A 89 -1.35 -15.80 -4.60
CA GLN A 89 -1.23 -16.89 -5.58
C GLN A 89 0.19 -17.00 -6.15
N ALA A 90 0.80 -15.87 -6.51
CA ALA A 90 2.17 -15.84 -7.03
C ALA A 90 3.24 -16.36 -6.03
N HIS A 91 2.94 -16.34 -4.72
CA HIS A 91 3.84 -16.81 -3.67
C HIS A 91 3.49 -18.21 -3.13
N THR A 92 2.46 -18.84 -3.70
CA THR A 92 1.98 -20.18 -3.36
C THR A 92 1.97 -21.07 -4.62
N ARG A 93 1.34 -22.24 -4.56
CA ARG A 93 1.19 -23.11 -5.75
C ARG A 93 0.13 -22.52 -6.67
N GLU A 94 0.27 -22.77 -7.97
CA GLU A 94 -0.78 -22.48 -8.94
C GLU A 94 -2.12 -23.08 -8.46
N SER A 95 -3.20 -22.29 -8.48
CA SER A 95 -4.54 -22.61 -7.94
C SER A 95 -4.69 -22.73 -6.41
N ALA A 96 -3.67 -22.40 -5.61
CA ALA A 96 -3.84 -22.34 -4.16
C ALA A 96 -4.95 -21.37 -3.76
N LYS A 97 -5.67 -21.72 -2.70
CA LYS A 97 -6.72 -20.88 -2.08
C LYS A 97 -6.40 -20.55 -0.63
N THR A 98 -5.28 -21.06 -0.12
CA THR A 98 -4.88 -20.97 1.27
C THR A 98 -3.37 -20.74 1.37
N ILE A 99 -2.94 -20.20 2.50
CA ILE A 99 -1.53 -20.01 2.85
C ILE A 99 -1.31 -20.40 4.31
N THR A 100 -0.19 -21.08 4.59
CA THR A 100 0.17 -21.40 5.98
C THR A 100 0.58 -20.12 6.72
N ILE A 101 0.31 -20.04 8.04
CA ILE A 101 0.75 -18.91 8.88
C ILE A 101 2.26 -18.68 8.75
N ALA A 102 3.06 -19.74 8.76
CA ALA A 102 4.52 -19.64 8.62
C ALA A 102 4.93 -19.03 7.27
N LYS A 103 4.25 -19.37 6.17
CA LYS A 103 4.53 -18.79 4.85
C LYS A 103 4.09 -17.33 4.80
N LEU A 104 2.91 -17.00 5.32
CA LEU A 104 2.41 -15.62 5.38
C LEU A 104 3.34 -14.73 6.22
N LYS A 105 3.75 -15.18 7.42
CA LYS A 105 4.76 -14.51 8.26
C LYS A 105 6.03 -14.21 7.46
N ASN A 106 6.57 -15.21 6.77
CA ASN A 106 7.77 -15.04 5.95
C ASN A 106 7.59 -14.03 4.82
N LEU A 107 6.41 -13.96 4.19
CA LEU A 107 6.11 -12.95 3.17
C LEU A 107 6.07 -11.55 3.75
N LEU A 108 5.35 -11.34 4.85
CA LEU A 108 5.25 -10.05 5.53
C LEU A 108 6.63 -9.56 6.00
N MET A 109 7.44 -10.45 6.59
CA MET A 109 8.81 -10.15 7.00
C MET A 109 9.72 -9.81 5.82
N THR A 110 9.55 -10.51 4.69
CA THR A 110 10.32 -10.23 3.46
C THR A 110 9.94 -8.87 2.88
N LEU A 111 8.65 -8.52 2.89
CA LEU A 111 8.17 -7.21 2.46
C LEU A 111 8.72 -6.10 3.36
N GLY A 112 8.62 -6.26 4.68
CA GLY A 112 9.20 -5.31 5.65
C GLY A 112 10.70 -5.07 5.44
N LYS A 113 11.49 -6.13 5.30
CA LYS A 113 12.94 -6.03 5.00
C LYS A 113 13.23 -5.33 3.68
N ARG A 114 12.44 -5.59 2.63
CA ARG A 114 12.60 -4.94 1.31
C ARG A 114 12.27 -3.44 1.37
N LEU A 115 11.25 -3.05 2.13
CA LEU A 115 10.90 -1.65 2.35
C LEU A 115 12.04 -0.92 3.07
N GLN A 116 12.56 -1.49 4.16
CA GLN A 116 13.72 -0.95 4.89
C GLN A 116 14.97 -0.78 4.01
N LYS A 117 15.27 -1.76 3.13
CA LYS A 117 16.43 -1.70 2.22
C LYS A 117 16.28 -0.63 1.13
N LYS A 118 15.05 -0.34 0.69
CA LYS A 118 14.79 0.71 -0.31
C LYS A 118 14.92 2.12 0.30
N GLU A 119 14.48 2.30 1.54
CA GLU A 119 14.59 3.57 2.26
C GLU A 119 16.04 3.92 2.59
N THR A 120 16.83 2.95 3.08
CA THR A 120 18.26 3.15 3.41
C THR A 120 19.12 3.53 2.20
N LYS A 121 18.73 3.14 0.97
CA LYS A 121 19.42 3.55 -0.27
C LYS A 121 19.03 4.93 -0.78
N LYS A 122 17.86 5.46 -0.38
CA LYS A 122 17.36 6.76 -0.86
C LYS A 122 17.71 7.93 0.07
N ILE A 123 18.11 7.64 1.31
CA ILE A 123 18.23 8.67 2.35
C ILE A 123 19.71 8.97 2.66
N HIS A 124 20.20 10.12 2.20
CA HIS A 124 21.30 10.89 2.82
C HIS A 124 20.75 11.96 3.81
N SER A 125 19.47 11.91 4.19
CA SER A 125 18.82 12.92 5.05
C SER A 125 18.08 12.30 6.25
N ASN A 126 18.65 12.49 7.43
CA ASN A 126 18.39 11.81 8.69
C ASN A 126 17.03 12.13 9.37
N THR A 127 15.86 11.84 8.78
CA THR A 127 14.54 12.05 9.44
C THR A 127 13.42 11.06 9.07
N GLY A 128 13.70 9.91 8.46
CA GLY A 128 12.65 8.91 8.18
C GLY A 128 12.44 7.94 9.33
N THR A 129 11.33 8.04 10.06
CA THR A 129 10.74 6.90 10.80
C THR A 129 10.29 5.86 9.77
N GLY A 130 11.24 5.08 9.26
CA GLY A 130 10.95 4.03 8.29
C GLY A 130 9.94 3.05 8.86
N VAL A 131 9.04 2.56 8.00
CA VAL A 131 8.07 1.51 8.37
C VAL A 131 8.86 0.25 8.71
N ARG A 132 9.10 0.04 10.00
CA ARG A 132 9.73 -1.17 10.51
C ARG A 132 8.61 -2.12 10.89
N LEU A 133 8.37 -3.14 10.06
CA LEU A 133 7.67 -4.34 10.49
C LEU A 133 8.70 -5.23 11.20
N THR A 134 8.65 -5.24 12.53
CA THR A 134 9.42 -6.16 13.36
C THR A 134 8.79 -7.55 13.37
N GLU A 135 9.56 -8.57 13.74
CA GLU A 135 9.02 -9.92 13.88
C GLU A 135 7.92 -9.98 14.94
N ASP A 136 8.10 -9.26 16.04
CA ASP A 136 7.14 -9.18 17.14
C ASP A 136 5.81 -8.53 16.71
N GLU A 137 5.86 -7.46 15.90
CA GLU A 137 4.65 -6.83 15.38
C GLU A 137 3.90 -7.74 14.39
N VAL A 138 4.63 -8.45 13.53
CA VAL A 138 4.03 -9.42 12.60
C VAL A 138 3.41 -10.58 13.38
N ASP A 139 4.09 -11.08 14.41
CA ASP A 139 3.56 -12.15 15.27
C ASP A 139 2.36 -11.69 16.07
N ALA A 140 2.38 -10.47 16.62
CA ALA A 140 1.23 -9.88 17.31
C ALA A 140 0.03 -9.77 16.36
N PHE A 141 0.23 -9.23 15.16
CA PHE A 141 -0.81 -9.13 14.13
C PHE A 141 -1.39 -10.51 13.78
N LEU A 142 -0.55 -11.48 13.45
CA LEU A 142 -1.01 -12.83 13.06
C LEU A 142 -1.72 -13.53 14.21
N ASN A 143 -1.30 -13.31 15.46
CA ASN A 143 -1.96 -13.85 16.63
C ASN A 143 -3.30 -13.18 16.90
N VAL A 144 -3.44 -11.87 16.72
CA VAL A 144 -4.73 -11.16 16.92
C VAL A 144 -5.71 -11.57 15.82
N GLU A 145 -5.27 -11.54 14.56
CA GLU A 145 -6.17 -11.74 13.43
C GLU A 145 -6.45 -13.21 13.12
N PHE A 146 -5.50 -14.10 13.35
CA PHE A 146 -5.60 -15.49 12.89
C PHE A 146 -5.38 -16.52 14.01
N ASN A 147 -5.59 -16.15 15.30
CA ASN A 147 -5.40 -17.04 16.45
C ASN A 147 -6.11 -18.40 16.29
N ALA A 148 -7.36 -18.36 15.81
CA ALA A 148 -8.19 -19.55 15.62
C ALA A 148 -7.63 -20.51 14.55
N ASN A 149 -6.73 -20.01 13.69
CA ASN A 149 -6.11 -20.74 12.59
C ASN A 149 -4.67 -21.16 12.90
N LYS A 150 -4.20 -21.10 14.15
CA LYS A 150 -2.79 -21.42 14.53
C LYS A 150 -2.23 -22.73 13.94
N ASN A 151 -3.09 -23.72 13.70
CA ASN A 151 -2.73 -25.02 13.13
C ASN A 151 -3.38 -25.30 11.76
N LYS A 152 -3.99 -24.29 11.13
CA LYS A 152 -4.72 -24.40 9.86
C LYS A 152 -4.21 -23.38 8.86
N ASP A 153 -4.39 -23.66 7.59
CA ASP A 153 -4.09 -22.65 6.57
C ASP A 153 -5.12 -21.52 6.63
N ILE A 154 -4.67 -20.30 6.40
CA ILE A 154 -5.52 -19.12 6.25
C ILE A 154 -6.04 -19.11 4.81
N SER A 155 -7.37 -19.02 4.62
CA SER A 155 -7.92 -18.86 3.28
C SER A 155 -7.65 -17.45 2.74
N PHE A 156 -7.51 -17.31 1.43
CA PHE A 156 -7.28 -16.00 0.82
C PHE A 156 -8.44 -15.04 1.06
N ASP A 157 -9.68 -15.56 1.04
CA ASP A 157 -10.85 -14.75 1.33
C ASP A 157 -10.85 -14.25 2.78
N ASP A 158 -10.49 -15.11 3.75
CA ASP A 158 -10.36 -14.70 5.16
C ASP A 158 -9.25 -13.66 5.36
N PHE A 159 -8.18 -13.68 4.56
CA PHE A 159 -7.13 -12.67 4.66
C PHE A 159 -7.54 -11.33 4.03
N ILE A 160 -8.27 -11.36 2.92
CA ILE A 160 -8.59 -10.17 2.12
C ILE A 160 -9.80 -9.41 2.67
N TYR A 161 -10.82 -10.12 3.14
CA TYR A 161 -12.13 -9.55 3.48
C TYR A 161 -12.47 -9.60 4.97
N LYS A 162 -11.47 -9.83 5.83
CA LYS A 162 -11.65 -9.82 7.28
C LYS A 162 -12.01 -8.45 7.84
#